data_AF-A0A7S3ACT3-F1
#
_entry.id   AF-A0A7S3ACT3-F1
#
_cell.length_a   1.000
_cell.length_b   1.000
_cell.length_c   1.000
_cell.angle_alpha   90.00
_cell.angle_beta   90.00
_cell.angle_gamma   90.00
#
_symmetry.space_group_name_H-M   'P 1'
#
loop_
_entity.id
_entity.type
_entity.pdbx_description
1 polymer ?
#
loop_
_entity_poly.entity_id
_entity_poly.type
_entity_poly.pdbx_seq_one_letter_code
_entity_poly.pdbx_strand_id
1 'polypeptide(L)'
;MIDRRMWLSQSPLRQFKGIPEDIIKKIEKKDFAWERFYDLQPQEIGELVRFPKMGKMIHRFVHQFPRLELSAHVQPITRTVLRVELTITPDFQFDPKVHGTAEPFYVI
;
A
#
# COMPACT_ATOMS: atom_id res chain seq x y z
N MET A 1 -6.46 -12.64 1.67
CA MET A 1 -5.76 -13.66 2.48
C MET A 1 -5.55 -14.96 1.71
N ILE A 2 -6.61 -15.66 1.26
CA ILE A 2 -6.47 -16.96 0.58
C ILE A 2 -5.73 -16.84 -0.76
N ASP A 3 -6.18 -15.93 -1.64
CA ASP A 3 -5.59 -15.74 -2.97
C ASP A 3 -4.10 -15.39 -2.90
N ARG A 4 -3.75 -14.46 -2.01
CA ARG A 4 -2.36 -14.03 -1.76
C ARG A 4 -1.58 -14.95 -0.81
N ARG A 5 -2.20 -16.02 -0.29
CA ARG A 5 -1.62 -16.97 0.68
C ARG A 5 -0.87 -16.30 1.84
N MET A 6 -1.44 -15.22 2.37
CA MET A 6 -0.84 -14.43 3.46
C MET A 6 -1.89 -13.96 4.45
N TRP A 7 -1.47 -13.74 5.69
CA TRP A 7 -2.29 -13.16 6.75
C TRP A 7 -2.31 -11.63 6.67
N LEU A 8 -3.36 -11.00 7.20
CA LEU A 8 -3.45 -9.52 7.25
C LEU A 8 -2.41 -8.88 8.17
N SER A 9 -1.89 -9.61 9.15
CA SER A 9 -0.81 -9.16 10.03
C SER A 9 0.57 -9.18 9.37
N GLN A 10 0.70 -9.79 8.19
CA GLN A 10 1.95 -9.84 7.44
C GLN A 10 2.13 -8.59 6.58
N SER A 11 3.38 -8.27 6.26
CA SER A 11 3.68 -7.06 5.48
C SER A 11 3.09 -7.16 4.06
N PRO A 12 2.43 -6.10 3.56
CA PRO A 12 1.94 -6.03 2.18
C PRO A 12 3.04 -6.25 1.12
N LEU A 13 4.32 -6.06 1.48
CA LEU A 13 5.47 -6.33 0.61
C LEU A 13 5.54 -7.76 0.10
N ARG A 14 4.93 -8.74 0.80
CA ARG A 14 4.81 -10.12 0.34
C ARG A 14 4.09 -10.28 -1.00
N GLN A 15 3.26 -9.31 -1.38
CA GLN A 15 2.50 -9.34 -2.64
C GLN A 15 3.39 -9.05 -3.86
N PHE A 16 4.53 -8.38 -3.67
CA PHE A 16 5.43 -8.01 -4.75
C PHE A 16 6.45 -9.12 -5.03
N LYS A 17 6.57 -9.49 -6.30
CA LYS A 17 7.62 -10.40 -6.76
C LYS A 17 8.92 -9.63 -6.93
N GLY A 18 10.00 -10.09 -6.28
CA GLY A 18 11.34 -9.50 -6.43
C GLY A 18 12.05 -9.17 -5.11
N ILE A 19 11.32 -9.12 -3.99
CA ILE A 19 11.94 -9.00 -2.66
C ILE A 19 12.20 -10.41 -2.12
N PRO A 20 13.45 -10.74 -1.72
CA PRO A 20 13.77 -11.98 -1.03
C PRO A 20 12.96 -12.13 0.27
N GLU A 21 12.50 -13.36 0.55
CA GLU A 21 11.65 -13.61 1.71
C GLU A 21 12.38 -13.35 3.05
N ASP A 22 13.70 -13.53 3.10
CA ASP A 22 14.52 -13.21 4.27
C ASP A 22 14.48 -11.72 4.63
N ILE A 23 14.37 -10.85 3.61
CA ILE A 23 14.24 -9.41 3.82
C ILE A 23 12.86 -9.07 4.37
N ILE A 24 11.82 -9.69 3.83
CA ILE A 24 10.45 -9.48 4.31
C ILE A 24 10.31 -9.92 5.76
N LYS A 25 10.85 -11.10 6.12
CA LYS A 25 10.86 -11.59 7.51
C LYS A 25 11.61 -10.64 8.45
N LYS A 26 12.70 -10.01 7.99
CA LYS A 26 13.42 -8.99 8.79
C LYS A 26 12.58 -7.74 9.01
N ILE A 27 11.83 -7.30 8.00
CA ILE A 27 10.92 -6.15 8.10
C ILE A 27 9.79 -6.45 9.08
N GLU A 28 9.16 -7.62 8.94
CA GLU A 28 8.07 -8.06 9.83
C GLU A 28 8.54 -8.20 11.29
N LYS A 29 9.77 -8.65 11.52
CA LYS A 29 10.34 -8.76 12.87
C LYS A 29 10.55 -7.40 13.57
N LYS A 30 10.66 -6.31 12.81
CA LYS A 30 10.84 -4.96 13.35
C LYS A 30 9.54 -4.29 13.80
N ASP A 31 8.39 -4.90 13.51
CA ASP A 31 7.06 -4.41 13.88
C ASP A 31 6.86 -2.91 13.57
N PHE A 32 7.28 -2.53 12.35
CA PHE A 32 7.21 -1.15 11.88
C PHE A 32 5.88 -0.93 11.17
N ALA A 33 5.14 0.12 11.54
CA ALA A 33 3.85 0.43 10.96
C ALA A 33 3.95 0.66 9.44
N TRP A 34 3.00 0.10 8.67
CA TRP A 34 3.03 0.15 7.20
C TRP A 34 3.04 1.59 6.67
N GLU A 35 2.24 2.47 7.27
CA GLU A 35 2.09 3.87 6.85
C GLU A 35 3.40 4.65 6.92
N ARG A 36 4.30 4.26 7.84
CA ARG A 36 5.59 4.94 8.00
C ARG A 36 6.54 4.68 6.85
N PHE A 37 6.36 3.61 6.07
CA PHE A 37 7.22 3.35 4.91
C PHE A 37 7.04 4.39 3.80
N TYR A 38 5.93 5.12 3.78
CA TYR A 38 5.69 6.19 2.79
C TYR A 38 6.51 7.46 3.07
N ASP A 39 6.81 7.73 4.34
CA ASP A 39 7.58 8.92 4.74
C ASP A 39 9.09 8.74 4.57
N LEU A 40 9.55 7.48 4.51
CA LEU A 40 10.97 7.14 4.52
C LEU A 40 11.62 7.29 3.15
N GLN A 41 12.83 7.84 3.15
CA GLN A 41 13.68 7.88 1.98
C GLN A 41 14.25 6.49 1.64
N PRO A 42 14.59 6.21 0.37
CA PRO A 42 15.19 4.93 -0.04
C PRO A 42 16.42 4.52 0.79
N GLN A 43 17.24 5.48 1.22
CA GLN A 43 18.42 5.26 2.06
C GLN A 43 18.02 4.75 3.46
N GLU A 44 17.04 5.39 4.10
CA GLU A 44 16.54 5.04 5.42
C GLU A 44 15.91 3.65 5.43
N ILE A 45 15.15 3.30 4.37
CA ILE A 45 14.62 1.94 4.19
C ILE A 45 15.76 0.92 4.03
N GLY A 46 16.80 1.28 3.29
CA GLY A 46 17.99 0.45 3.12
C GLY A 46 18.72 0.17 4.44
N GLU A 47 18.85 1.17 5.30
CA GLU A 47 19.41 1.07 6.64
C GLU A 47 18.51 0.25 7.57
N LEU A 48 17.20 0.47 7.51
CA LEU A 48 16.21 -0.29 8.24
C LEU A 48 16.34 -1.79 7.94
N VAL A 49 16.51 -2.17 6.68
CA VAL A 49 16.65 -3.58 6.29
C VAL A 49 18.07 -4.12 6.52
N ARG A 50 19.04 -3.25 6.84
CA ARG A 50 20.49 -3.53 6.83
C ARG A 50 20.96 -4.06 5.47
N PHE A 51 20.32 -3.60 4.39
CA PHE A 51 20.66 -3.97 3.02
C PHE A 51 20.41 -2.77 2.07
N PRO A 52 21.37 -1.84 1.97
CA PRO A 52 21.18 -0.55 1.27
C PRO A 52 20.75 -0.69 -0.19
N LYS A 53 21.21 -1.73 -0.89
CA LYS A 53 20.86 -1.98 -2.30
C LYS A 53 19.36 -2.20 -2.54
N MET A 54 18.64 -2.74 -1.55
CA MET A 54 17.19 -3.00 -1.67
C MET A 54 16.33 -1.81 -1.27
N GLY A 55 16.88 -0.80 -0.60
CA GLY A 55 16.11 0.36 -0.15
C GLY A 55 15.35 1.05 -1.29
N LYS A 56 16.01 1.26 -2.44
CA LYS A 56 15.38 1.80 -3.66
C LYS A 56 14.24 0.93 -4.21
N MET A 57 14.44 -0.39 -4.20
CA MET A 57 13.45 -1.33 -4.72
C MET A 57 12.22 -1.39 -3.82
N ILE A 58 12.42 -1.48 -2.49
CA ILE A 58 11.35 -1.50 -1.50
C ILE A 58 10.58 -0.17 -1.54
N HIS A 59 11.29 0.97 -1.55
CA HIS A 59 10.67 2.29 -1.69
C HIS A 59 9.74 2.38 -2.90
N ARG A 60 10.21 1.89 -4.07
CA ARG A 60 9.38 1.82 -5.28
C ARG A 60 8.12 0.97 -5.05
N PHE A 61 8.26 -0.22 -4.47
CA PHE A 61 7.11 -1.10 -4.23
C PHE A 61 6.11 -0.52 -3.24
N VAL A 62 6.58 0.19 -2.20
CA VAL A 62 5.70 0.90 -1.26
C VAL A 62 4.84 1.93 -2.00
N HIS A 63 5.44 2.73 -2.88
CA HIS A 63 4.73 3.74 -3.68
C HIS A 63 3.91 3.16 -4.84
N GLN A 64 4.17 1.92 -5.22
CA GLN A 64 3.33 1.18 -6.16
C GLN A 64 2.15 0.49 -5.46
N PHE A 65 2.16 0.35 -4.13
CA PHE A 65 1.07 -0.32 -3.43
C PHE A 65 -0.23 0.50 -3.58
N PRO A 66 -1.34 -0.10 -4.05
CA PRO A 66 -2.57 0.62 -4.30
C PRO A 66 -3.09 1.35 -3.06
N ARG A 67 -3.17 2.68 -3.15
CA ARG A 67 -3.66 3.57 -2.10
C ARG A 67 -4.59 4.62 -2.73
N LEU A 68 -5.68 4.93 -2.03
CA LEU A 68 -6.66 5.91 -2.45
C LEU A 68 -6.80 6.98 -1.37
N GLU A 69 -6.81 8.23 -1.78
CA GLU A 69 -7.27 9.35 -0.96
C GLU A 69 -8.75 9.59 -1.24
N LEU A 70 -9.55 9.62 -0.17
CA LEU A 70 -11.00 9.74 -0.26
C LEU A 70 -11.43 11.08 0.34
N SER A 71 -12.21 11.84 -0.41
CA SER A 71 -12.87 13.05 0.08
C SER A 71 -14.37 12.92 -0.14
N ALA A 72 -15.17 13.07 0.90
CA ALA A 72 -16.62 12.96 0.81
C ALA A 72 -17.29 14.30 1.13
N HIS A 73 -18.18 14.74 0.25
CA HIS A 73 -19.05 15.87 0.50
C HIS A 73 -20.48 15.36 0.75
N VAL A 74 -20.99 15.62 1.96
CA VAL A 74 -22.29 15.12 2.40
C VAL A 74 -23.30 16.26 2.39
N GLN A 75 -24.41 16.07 1.68
CA GLN A 75 -25.50 17.04 1.60
C GLN A 75 -26.82 16.39 2.03
N PRO A 76 -27.53 16.93 3.03
CA PRO A 76 -28.86 16.43 3.37
C PRO A 76 -29.87 16.83 2.29
N ILE A 77 -30.57 15.84 1.71
CA ILE A 77 -31.69 16.09 0.79
C ILE A 77 -33.00 16.17 1.59
N THR A 78 -33.19 15.23 2.52
CA THR A 78 -34.35 15.19 3.43
C THR A 78 -33.91 14.79 4.84
N ARG A 79 -34.84 14.70 5.79
CA ARG A 79 -34.53 14.24 7.16
C ARG A 79 -34.02 12.80 7.24
N THR A 80 -34.23 11.99 6.20
CA THR A 80 -33.84 10.57 6.16
C THR A 80 -32.91 10.22 5.00
N VAL A 81 -32.61 11.16 4.10
CA VAL A 81 -31.79 10.91 2.90
C VAL A 81 -30.64 11.91 2.82
N LEU A 82 -29.43 11.37 2.73
CA LEU A 82 -28.20 12.11 2.50
C LEU A 82 -27.68 11.80 1.09
N ARG A 83 -27.25 12.83 0.37
CA ARG A 83 -26.40 12.70 -0.82
C ARG A 83 -24.95 12.67 -0.37
N VAL A 84 -24.20 11.66 -0.78
CA VAL A 84 -22.77 11.58 -0.55
C VAL A 84 -22.08 11.66 -1.91
N GLU A 85 -21.36 12.75 -2.14
CA GLU A 85 -20.45 12.91 -3.27
C GLU A 85 -19.07 12.46 -2.83
N LEU A 86 -18.63 11.30 -3.33
CA LEU A 86 -17.32 10.73 -3.02
C LEU A 86 -16.34 11.03 -4.15
N THR A 87 -15.31 11.81 -3.85
CA THR A 87 -14.14 12.04 -4.70
C THR A 87 -13.06 11.03 -4.33
N ILE A 88 -12.64 10.22 -5.30
CA ILE A 88 -11.60 9.20 -5.14
C ILE A 88 -10.37 9.64 -5.95
N THR A 89 -9.25 9.86 -5.26
CA THR A 89 -7.98 10.22 -5.87
C THR A 89 -6.99 9.08 -5.69
N PRO A 90 -6.43 8.48 -6.77
CA PRO A 90 -5.40 7.47 -6.65
C PRO A 90 -4.07 8.08 -6.20
N ASP A 91 -3.52 7.58 -5.10
CA ASP A 91 -2.25 8.01 -4.51
C ASP A 91 -1.21 6.87 -4.57
N PHE A 92 -0.96 6.36 -5.77
CA PHE A 92 0.04 5.33 -6.02
C PHE A 92 0.54 5.35 -7.47
N GLN A 93 1.73 4.83 -7.69
CA GLN A 93 2.32 4.69 -9.01
C GLN A 93 1.81 3.41 -9.68
N PHE A 94 0.96 3.57 -10.69
CA PHE A 94 0.47 2.44 -11.47
C PHE A 94 1.60 1.81 -12.30
N ASP A 95 1.77 0.50 -12.16
CA ASP A 95 2.70 -0.31 -12.93
C ASP A 95 1.96 -1.52 -13.53
N PRO A 96 1.77 -1.60 -14.87
CA PRO A 96 1.04 -2.69 -15.50
C PRO A 96 1.59 -4.08 -15.21
N LYS A 97 2.88 -4.20 -14.85
CA LYS A 97 3.49 -5.50 -14.50
C LYS A 97 3.03 -6.03 -13.15
N VAL A 98 2.65 -5.13 -12.24
CA VAL A 98 2.18 -5.47 -10.90
C VAL A 98 0.66 -5.49 -10.86
N HIS A 99 0.03 -4.49 -11.49
CA HIS A 99 -1.39 -4.20 -11.36
C HIS A 99 -2.24 -4.78 -12.50
N GLY A 100 -1.62 -5.25 -13.57
CA GLY A 100 -2.33 -5.69 -14.77
C GLY A 100 -3.00 -4.52 -15.49
N THR A 101 -4.26 -4.70 -15.85
CA THR A 101 -5.02 -3.73 -16.67
C THR A 101 -5.78 -2.71 -15.82
N ALA A 102 -6.27 -3.12 -14.66
CA ALA A 102 -7.06 -2.29 -13.76
C ALA A 102 -7.02 -2.85 -12.34
N GLU A 103 -7.14 -1.97 -11.35
CA GLU A 103 -7.25 -2.33 -9.93
C GLU A 103 -8.69 -2.12 -9.44
N PRO A 104 -9.41 -3.19 -9.04
CA PRO A 104 -10.78 -3.08 -8.56
C PRO A 104 -10.81 -2.70 -7.06
N PHE A 105 -11.72 -1.79 -6.71
CA PHE A 105 -12.00 -1.39 -5.32
C PHE A 105 -13.50 -1.54 -5.01
N TYR A 106 -13.81 -1.88 -3.76
CA TYR A 106 -15.18 -1.92 -3.26
C TYR A 106 -15.48 -0.63 -2.50
N VAL A 107 -16.59 0.02 -2.82
CA VAL A 107 -17.18 1.10 -2.03
C VAL A 107 -18.34 0.48 -1.24
N ILE A 108 -18.26 0.55 0.09
CA ILE A 108 -19.21 -0.06 1.03
C ILE A 108 -19.97 1.03 1.76
#